data_AF-A0A6B3ICY6-F1
#
_entry.id   AF-A0A6B3ICY6-F1
#
_cell.length_a   1.000
_cell.length_b   1.000
_cell.length_c   1.000
_cell.angle_alpha   90.00
_cell.angle_beta   90.00
_cell.angle_gamma   90.00
#
_symmetry.space_group_name_H-M   'P 1'
#
loop_
_entity.id
_entity.type
_entity.pdbx_description
1 polymer ?
#
loop_
_entity_poly.entity_id
_entity_poly.type
_entity_poly.pdbx_seq_one_letter_code
_entity_poly.pdbx_strand_id
1 'polypeptide(L)'
;YVERATMAGERTGDLADIDPASVPYFSVAVLPSRVDAVRPSGRAGSGEVVVVGTGPAGPLWLTPETRGALAAADALVGYTTYLDRVPVRPGQARHGSDNKVESERAEFALDLARRGHRVAVVSGGDPGVFAMATAVLEVAAQE
;
A
#
# COMPACT_ATOMS: atom_id res chain seq x y z
N TYR A 1 10.92 -19.52 1.06
CA TYR A 1 11.71 -19.16 -0.13
C TYR A 1 10.96 -19.63 -1.37
N VAL A 2 10.84 -18.77 -2.38
CA VAL A 2 10.28 -19.12 -3.69
C VAL A 2 11.24 -18.58 -4.75
N GLU A 3 11.74 -19.47 -5.61
CA GLU A 3 12.57 -19.14 -6.76
C GLU A 3 11.75 -19.34 -8.04
N ARG A 4 11.89 -18.43 -9.02
CA ARG A 4 11.19 -18.53 -10.32
C ARG A 4 9.67 -18.72 -10.21
N ALA A 5 9.05 -18.00 -9.27
CA ALA A 5 7.60 -18.06 -9.05
C ALA A 5 6.82 -17.92 -10.36
N THR A 6 5.92 -18.86 -10.64
CA THR A 6 5.08 -18.95 -11.84
C THR A 6 5.82 -19.15 -13.16
N MET A 7 7.11 -19.52 -13.11
CA MET A 7 7.96 -19.79 -14.28
C MET A 7 8.49 -21.23 -14.26
N ALA A 8 9.04 -21.69 -15.38
CA ALA A 8 9.70 -22.99 -15.45
C ALA A 8 10.92 -23.04 -14.51
N GLY A 9 11.03 -24.12 -13.73
CA GLY A 9 12.07 -24.29 -12.71
C GLY A 9 11.73 -23.65 -11.36
N GLU A 10 10.44 -23.42 -11.07
CA GLU A 10 10.00 -22.98 -9.74
C GLU A 10 10.48 -23.93 -8.65
N ARG A 11 11.00 -23.37 -7.56
CA ARG A 11 11.40 -24.11 -6.36
C ARG A 11 10.92 -23.42 -5.10
N THR A 12 10.32 -24.18 -4.19
CA THR A 12 9.84 -23.71 -2.89
C THR A 12 10.54 -24.45 -1.76
N GLY A 13 10.75 -23.77 -0.63
CA GLY A 13 11.37 -24.36 0.55
C GLY A 13 11.45 -23.38 1.72
N ASP A 14 11.80 -23.88 2.90
CA ASP A 14 12.02 -23.04 4.08
C ASP A 14 13.26 -22.17 3.88
N LEU A 15 13.16 -20.88 4.20
CA LEU A 15 14.26 -19.93 3.98
C LEU A 15 15.53 -20.31 4.75
N ALA A 16 15.36 -20.92 5.92
CA ALA A 16 16.47 -21.35 6.78
C ALA A 16 17.32 -22.46 6.16
N ASP A 17 16.77 -23.23 5.23
CA ASP A 17 17.44 -24.39 4.61
C ASP A 17 18.05 -24.05 3.24
N ILE A 18 17.96 -22.79 2.79
CA ILE A 18 18.49 -22.36 1.48
C ILE A 18 19.95 -21.93 1.60
N ASP A 19 20.81 -22.53 0.78
CA ASP A 19 22.19 -22.07 0.60
C ASP A 19 22.19 -20.63 0.07
N PRO A 20 22.72 -19.64 0.84
CA PRO A 20 22.77 -18.24 0.41
C PRO A 20 23.52 -18.03 -0.90
N ALA A 21 24.50 -18.86 -1.22
CA ALA A 21 25.26 -18.77 -2.46
C ALA A 21 24.44 -19.19 -3.70
N SER A 22 23.32 -19.90 -3.50
CA SER A 22 22.41 -20.34 -4.56
C SER A 22 21.31 -19.33 -4.87
N VAL A 23 21.17 -18.26 -4.08
CA VAL A 23 20.08 -17.29 -4.23
C VAL A 23 20.37 -16.35 -5.42
N PRO A 24 19.44 -16.19 -6.38
CA PRO A 24 19.62 -15.29 -7.51
C PRO A 24 19.89 -13.83 -7.10
N TYR A 25 20.64 -13.10 -7.93
CA TYR A 25 20.98 -11.68 -7.73
C TYR A 25 19.76 -10.82 -7.37
N PHE A 26 18.60 -11.10 -7.97
CA PHE A 26 17.34 -10.44 -7.62
C PHE A 26 16.46 -11.41 -6.81
N SER A 27 16.40 -11.20 -5.50
CA SER A 27 15.58 -11.98 -4.57
C SER A 27 14.86 -11.07 -3.57
N VAL A 28 13.68 -11.52 -3.12
CA VAL A 28 12.86 -10.81 -2.12
C VAL A 28 12.54 -11.80 -1.00
N ALA A 29 12.83 -11.41 0.24
CA ALA A 29 12.40 -12.13 1.43
C ALA A 29 11.28 -11.35 2.11
N VAL A 30 10.11 -11.96 2.23
CA VAL A 30 8.98 -11.39 2.98
C VAL A 30 9.03 -11.95 4.40
N LEU A 31 9.38 -11.11 5.37
CA LEU A 31 9.26 -11.43 6.79
C LEU A 31 7.99 -10.76 7.33
N PRO A 32 6.96 -11.51 7.73
CA PRO A 32 5.82 -10.91 8.40
C PRO A 32 6.31 -10.28 9.71
N SER A 33 6.02 -9.00 9.90
CA SER A 33 6.39 -8.31 11.15
C SER A 33 5.53 -8.85 12.30
N ARG A 34 6.10 -8.90 13.53
CA ARG A 34 5.31 -9.18 14.74
C ARG A 34 4.31 -8.06 15.08
N VAL A 35 4.39 -6.91 14.41
CA VAL A 35 3.49 -5.77 14.60
C VAL A 35 2.10 -6.05 14.01
N ASP A 36 2.00 -6.95 13.03
CA ASP A 36 0.75 -7.29 12.34
C ASP A 36 -0.22 -8.13 13.20
N ALA A 37 0.26 -8.66 14.34
CA ALA A 37 -0.59 -9.42 15.27
C ALA A 37 -1.57 -8.53 16.04
N VAL A 38 -1.31 -7.22 16.12
CA VAL A 38 -2.20 -6.28 16.81
C VAL A 38 -2.98 -5.52 15.74
N ARG A 39 -4.12 -6.06 15.34
CA ARG A 39 -5.12 -5.25 14.63
C ARG A 39 -5.57 -4.16 15.62
N PRO A 40 -5.27 -2.87 15.38
CA PRO A 40 -5.83 -1.83 16.22
C PRO A 40 -7.35 -1.97 16.08
N SER A 41 -8.06 -2.20 17.19
CA SER A 41 -9.49 -1.97 17.20
C SER A 41 -9.66 -0.48 16.94
N GLY A 42 -9.86 -0.10 15.68
CA GLY A 42 -10.05 1.30 15.29
C GLY A 42 -11.12 1.88 16.20
N ARG A 43 -10.77 2.91 16.96
CA ARG A 43 -11.76 3.67 17.73
C ARG A 43 -12.75 4.21 16.71
N ALA A 44 -13.98 3.73 16.76
CA ALA A 44 -15.06 4.27 15.94
C ALA A 44 -15.15 5.78 16.20
N GLY A 45 -14.75 6.60 15.21
CA GLY A 45 -14.83 8.06 15.27
C GLY A 45 -13.53 8.84 15.02
N SER A 46 -12.35 8.21 14.94
CA SER A 46 -11.14 8.91 14.47
C SER A 46 -10.93 8.67 12.97
N GLY A 47 -10.54 9.70 12.22
CA GLY A 47 -10.12 9.52 10.83
C GLY A 47 -8.85 8.66 10.74
N GLU A 48 -8.57 8.15 9.56
CA GLU A 48 -7.48 7.20 9.33
C GLU A 48 -6.84 7.42 7.95
N VAL A 49 -5.57 7.05 7.82
CA VAL A 49 -4.87 6.93 6.54
C VAL A 49 -4.50 5.48 6.32
N VAL A 50 -4.99 4.90 5.23
CA VAL A 50 -4.61 3.56 4.76
C VAL A 50 -3.86 3.71 3.44
N VAL A 51 -2.60 3.29 3.39
CA VAL A 51 -1.84 3.28 2.13
C VAL A 51 -2.07 1.95 1.42
N VAL A 52 -2.55 2.00 0.18
CA VAL A 52 -2.95 0.81 -0.59
C VAL A 52 -2.17 0.68 -1.89
N GLY A 53 -1.78 -0.54 -2.21
CA GLY A 53 -1.21 -0.91 -3.50
C GLY A 53 -2.29 -1.40 -4.46
N THR A 54 -2.24 -0.93 -5.71
CA THR A 54 -3.18 -1.32 -6.77
C THR A 54 -2.68 -2.48 -7.63
N GLY A 55 -1.53 -3.05 -7.29
CA GLY A 55 -0.88 -4.08 -8.10
C GLY A 55 -0.36 -3.53 -9.45
N PRO A 56 0.17 -4.41 -10.31
CA PRO A 56 0.87 -3.99 -11.52
C PRO A 56 -0.06 -3.54 -12.66
N ALA A 57 -1.23 -4.17 -12.83
CA ALA A 57 -1.98 -4.09 -14.09
C ALA A 57 -3.51 -4.22 -13.96
N GLY A 58 -4.14 -3.33 -13.19
CA GLY A 58 -5.59 -3.09 -13.23
C GLY A 58 -6.42 -3.90 -12.22
N PRO A 59 -7.76 -3.86 -12.32
CA PRO A 59 -8.67 -4.26 -11.24
C PRO A 59 -8.56 -5.72 -10.78
N LEU A 60 -8.14 -6.63 -11.67
CA LEU A 60 -7.92 -8.05 -11.35
C LEU A 60 -6.77 -8.28 -10.37
N TRP A 61 -5.85 -7.32 -10.26
CA TRP A 61 -4.69 -7.37 -9.37
C TRP A 61 -4.96 -6.74 -8.00
N LEU A 62 -6.15 -6.16 -7.80
CA LEU A 62 -6.52 -5.70 -6.47
C LEU A 62 -6.72 -6.92 -5.56
N THR A 63 -6.12 -6.89 -4.38
CA THR A 63 -6.42 -7.86 -3.34
C THR A 63 -7.83 -7.59 -2.77
N PRO A 64 -8.48 -8.59 -2.15
CA PRO A 64 -9.72 -8.36 -1.40
C PRO A 64 -9.58 -7.25 -0.36
N GLU A 65 -8.44 -7.17 0.32
CA GLU A 65 -8.13 -6.17 1.35
C GLU A 65 -8.04 -4.76 0.76
N THR A 66 -7.32 -4.57 -0.35
CA THR A 66 -7.27 -3.29 -1.06
C THR A 66 -8.67 -2.87 -1.52
N ARG A 67 -9.46 -3.80 -2.06
CA ARG A 67 -10.86 -3.51 -2.44
C ARG A 67 -11.70 -3.06 -1.24
N GLY A 68 -11.52 -3.68 -0.08
CA GLY A 68 -12.18 -3.30 1.16
C GLY A 68 -11.79 -1.90 1.65
N ALA A 69 -10.49 -1.60 1.68
CA ALA A 69 -9.98 -0.29 2.08
C ALA A 69 -10.48 0.84 1.14
N LEU A 70 -10.40 0.62 -0.17
CA LEU A 70 -10.93 1.55 -1.17
C LEU A 70 -12.46 1.74 -1.07
N ALA A 71 -13.18 0.72 -0.59
CA ALA A 71 -14.62 0.81 -0.37
C ALA A 71 -15.00 1.58 0.90
N ALA A 72 -14.18 1.50 1.95
CA ALA A 72 -14.41 2.14 3.23
C ALA A 72 -14.00 3.63 3.23
N ALA A 73 -13.04 4.00 2.40
CA ALA A 73 -12.53 5.36 2.30
C ALA A 73 -13.56 6.34 1.68
N ASP A 74 -13.68 7.52 2.29
CA ASP A 74 -14.45 8.64 1.74
C ASP A 74 -13.58 9.62 0.94
N ALA A 75 -12.25 9.55 1.08
CA ALA A 75 -11.30 10.31 0.28
C ALA A 75 -10.19 9.40 -0.29
N LEU A 76 -9.88 9.58 -1.57
CA LEU A 76 -8.73 8.98 -2.24
C LEU A 76 -7.67 10.03 -2.52
N VAL A 77 -6.42 9.74 -2.19
CA VAL A 77 -5.27 10.61 -2.47
C VAL A 77 -4.24 9.80 -3.25
N GLY A 78 -3.65 10.34 -4.31
CA GLY A 78 -2.67 9.58 -5.08
C GLY A 78 -2.18 10.29 -6.32
N TYR A 79 -1.16 9.71 -6.95
CA TYR A 79 -0.77 10.10 -8.30
C TYR A 79 -1.93 9.82 -9.26
N THR A 80 -2.31 10.80 -10.08
CA THR A 80 -3.51 10.72 -10.95
C THR A 80 -3.57 9.41 -11.74
N THR A 81 -2.45 8.95 -12.32
CA THR A 81 -2.43 7.72 -13.11
C THR A 81 -2.74 6.44 -12.33
N TYR A 82 -2.53 6.42 -11.02
CA TYR A 82 -2.90 5.31 -10.15
C TYR A 82 -4.34 5.42 -9.68
N LEU A 83 -4.82 6.65 -9.40
CA LEU A 83 -6.23 6.90 -9.08
C LEU A 83 -7.17 6.53 -10.24
N ASP A 84 -6.73 6.73 -11.48
CA ASP A 84 -7.51 6.38 -12.68
C ASP A 84 -7.73 4.87 -12.81
N ARG A 85 -6.91 4.05 -12.14
CA ARG A 85 -7.07 2.58 -12.10
C ARG A 85 -8.10 2.12 -11.08
N VAL A 86 -8.45 2.98 -10.13
CA VAL A 86 -9.42 2.68 -9.07
C VAL A 86 -10.83 2.94 -9.62
N PRO A 87 -11.80 2.01 -9.46
CA PRO A 87 -13.19 2.24 -9.84
C PRO A 87 -13.80 3.47 -9.16
N VAL A 88 -14.55 4.28 -9.90
CA VAL A 88 -15.24 5.46 -9.36
C VAL A 88 -16.44 5.02 -8.53
N ARG A 89 -16.62 5.65 -7.35
CA ARG A 89 -17.74 5.41 -6.44
C ARG A 89 -18.39 6.74 -6.05
N PRO A 90 -19.73 6.83 -6.02
CA PRO A 90 -20.43 8.02 -5.53
C PRO A 90 -20.03 8.35 -4.08
N GLY A 91 -19.90 9.63 -3.76
CA GLY A 91 -19.58 10.10 -2.41
C GLY A 91 -18.12 9.97 -2.00
N GLN A 92 -17.24 9.50 -2.88
CA GLN A 92 -15.80 9.40 -2.62
C GLN A 92 -15.05 10.56 -3.30
N ALA A 93 -14.44 11.44 -2.49
CA ALA A 93 -13.60 12.52 -2.99
C ALA A 93 -12.30 11.97 -3.58
N ARG A 94 -11.80 12.58 -4.66
CA ARG A 94 -10.56 12.16 -5.35
C ARG A 94 -9.61 13.34 -5.45
N HIS A 95 -8.44 13.17 -4.85
CA HIS A 95 -7.38 14.17 -4.79
C HIS A 95 -6.18 13.64 -5.56
N GLY A 96 -6.22 13.84 -6.88
CA GLY A 96 -5.11 13.56 -7.77
C GLY A 96 -4.04 14.62 -7.63
N SER A 97 -2.80 14.18 -7.42
CA SER A 97 -1.63 15.02 -7.64
C SER A 97 -0.92 14.58 -8.93
N ASP A 98 -0.16 15.50 -9.51
CA ASP A 98 0.94 15.18 -10.40
C ASP A 98 2.12 14.56 -9.62
N ASN A 99 3.30 14.52 -10.23
CA ASN A 99 4.53 14.01 -9.61
C ASN A 99 5.18 15.04 -8.66
N LYS A 100 4.36 15.82 -7.95
CA LYS A 100 4.78 16.66 -6.81
C LYS A 100 5.39 15.83 -5.69
N VAL A 101 6.07 16.52 -4.77
CA VAL A 101 6.80 15.94 -3.66
C VAL A 101 5.88 15.00 -2.86
N GLU A 102 6.33 13.76 -2.67
CA GLU A 102 5.56 12.72 -1.98
C GLU A 102 5.20 13.11 -0.53
N SER A 103 6.05 13.93 0.11
CA SER A 103 5.78 14.50 1.44
C SER A 103 4.54 15.39 1.46
N GLU A 104 4.34 16.29 0.49
CA GLU A 104 3.14 17.15 0.42
C GLU A 104 1.87 16.30 0.28
N ARG A 105 1.95 15.22 -0.50
CA ARG A 105 0.83 14.28 -0.67
C ARG A 105 0.52 13.55 0.64
N ALA A 106 1.55 13.12 1.37
CA ALA A 106 1.41 12.49 2.67
C ALA A 106 0.83 13.46 3.72
N GLU A 107 1.34 14.68 3.80
CA GLU A 107 0.83 15.75 4.67
C GLU A 107 -0.66 16.01 4.42
N PHE A 108 -1.04 16.14 3.15
CA PHE A 108 -2.43 16.34 2.76
C PHE A 108 -3.34 15.18 3.19
N ALA A 109 -2.90 13.93 2.99
CA ALA A 109 -3.67 12.76 3.42
C ALA A 109 -3.83 12.71 4.95
N LEU A 110 -2.77 13.02 5.68
CA LEU A 110 -2.79 13.05 7.15
C LEU A 110 -3.68 14.19 7.67
N ASP A 111 -3.65 15.37 7.07
CA ASP A 111 -4.54 16.49 7.42
C ASP A 111 -6.03 16.14 7.22
N LEU A 112 -6.39 15.48 6.11
CA LEU A 112 -7.74 14.96 5.92
C LEU A 112 -8.13 13.97 7.02
N ALA A 113 -7.26 13.03 7.36
CA ALA A 113 -7.53 12.08 8.43
C ALA A 113 -7.69 12.76 9.80
N ARG A 114 -6.90 13.80 10.11
CA ARG A 114 -7.07 14.61 11.33
C ARG A 114 -8.43 15.31 11.38
N ARG A 115 -9.02 15.64 10.23
CA ARG A 115 -10.39 16.20 10.12
C ARG A 115 -11.49 15.13 10.21
N GLY A 116 -11.12 13.87 10.43
CA GLY A 116 -12.06 12.75 10.62
C GLY A 116 -12.36 11.94 9.36
N HIS A 117 -11.67 12.21 8.23
CA HIS A 117 -11.86 11.44 7.00
C HIS A 117 -11.20 10.07 7.06
N ARG A 118 -11.78 9.11 6.34
CA ARG A 118 -11.13 7.82 6.05
C ARG A 118 -10.47 7.93 4.69
N VAL A 119 -9.14 8.03 4.71
CA VAL A 119 -8.33 8.34 3.53
C VAL A 119 -7.64 7.08 3.04
N ALA A 120 -7.79 6.76 1.75
CA ALA A 120 -6.96 5.77 1.09
C ALA A 120 -5.91 6.46 0.20
N VAL A 121 -4.64 6.28 0.54
CA VAL A 121 -3.51 6.77 -0.27
C VAL A 121 -3.13 5.69 -1.29
N VAL A 122 -3.33 5.97 -2.56
CA VAL A 122 -3.23 4.99 -3.64
C VAL A 122 -1.84 5.01 -4.27
N SER A 123 -1.19 3.84 -4.28
CA SER A 123 0.08 3.58 -4.95
C SER A 123 -0.08 2.52 -6.05
N GLY A 124 0.79 2.57 -7.05
CA GLY A 124 0.96 1.47 -8.01
C GLY A 124 1.71 0.30 -7.37
N GLY A 125 1.45 -0.93 -7.80
CA GLY A 125 2.18 -2.09 -7.27
C GLY A 125 1.90 -2.31 -5.78
N ASP A 126 2.98 -2.43 -4.99
CA ASP A 126 2.97 -2.54 -3.54
C ASP A 126 3.27 -1.16 -2.90
N PRO A 127 2.54 -0.75 -1.84
CA PRO A 127 2.70 0.59 -1.28
C PRO A 127 4.03 0.79 -0.50
N GLY A 128 4.74 -0.30 -0.15
CA GLY A 128 6.03 -0.28 0.53
C GLY A 128 7.24 -0.36 -0.40
N VAL A 129 7.05 -0.59 -1.71
CA VAL A 129 8.13 -0.69 -2.69
C VAL A 129 8.22 0.61 -3.50
N PHE A 130 9.12 1.51 -3.09
CA PHE A 130 9.34 2.82 -3.73
C PHE A 130 8.03 3.60 -3.95
N ALA A 131 7.22 3.68 -2.90
CA ALA A 131 5.86 4.19 -2.95
C ALA A 131 5.48 4.91 -1.64
N MET A 132 4.20 5.25 -1.51
CA MET A 132 3.72 6.21 -0.51
C MET A 132 3.81 5.75 0.95
N ALA A 133 3.99 4.46 1.26
CA ALA A 133 3.97 4.02 2.66
C ALA A 133 5.09 4.66 3.48
N THR A 134 6.31 4.71 2.92
CA THR A 134 7.45 5.35 3.57
C THR A 134 7.21 6.84 3.77
N ALA A 135 6.78 7.58 2.73
CA ALA A 135 6.51 9.01 2.83
C ALA A 135 5.44 9.35 3.88
N VAL A 136 4.36 8.54 3.96
CA VAL A 136 3.31 8.73 4.98
C VAL A 136 3.85 8.50 6.38
N LEU A 137 4.63 7.44 6.59
CA LEU A 137 5.24 7.16 7.90
C LEU A 137 6.26 8.22 8.31
N GLU A 138 7.08 8.70 7.38
CA GLU A 138 8.08 9.74 7.63
C GLU A 138 7.41 11.05 8.06
N VAL A 139 6.34 11.48 7.37
CA VAL A 139 5.60 12.69 7.75
C VAL A 139 4.86 12.50 9.08
N ALA A 140 4.25 11.33 9.30
CA ALA A 140 3.55 11.04 10.55
C ALA A 140 4.47 10.99 11.77
N ALA A 141 5.76 10.67 11.59
CA ALA A 141 6.76 10.60 12.66
C ALA A 141 7.45 11.95 12.97
N GLN A 142 7.20 12.99 12.18
CA GLN A 142 7.71 14.34 12.45
C GLN A 142 6.85 15.13 13.44
N GLU A 143 5.73 14.56 13.87
CA GLU A 143 4.85 15.04 14.94
C GLU A 143 5.12 14.29 16.25
#